data_AF-A0A7I4DN43-F1
#
_entry.id   AF-A0A7I4DN43-F1
#
_cell.length_a   1.000
_cell.length_b   1.000
_cell.length_c   1.000
_cell.angle_alpha   90.00
_cell.angle_beta   90.00
_cell.angle_gamma   90.00
#
_symmetry.space_group_name_H-M   'P 1'
#
loop_
_entity.id
_entity.type
_entity.pdbx_description
1 polymer ?
#
loop_
_entity_poly.entity_id
_entity_poly.type
_entity_poly.pdbx_seq_one_letter_code
_entity_poly.pdbx_strand_id
1 'polypeptide(L)'
;MHPPLTLHKHPACAELIVNFKKCHEDHPFLKFFGACNDLKIQLDKCFREEKQMKRKANFEASKQFKEKLKASKAAKVASESTTPASA
;
A
#
# COMPACT_ATOMS: atom_id res chain seq x y z
N MET A 1 -6.77 15.02 7.76
CA MET A 1 -5.94 14.99 6.54
C MET A 1 -6.22 13.70 5.78
N HIS A 2 -6.89 13.75 4.62
CA HIS A 2 -7.05 12.56 3.76
C HIS A 2 -5.82 12.44 2.82
N PRO A 3 -5.34 11.23 2.50
CA PRO A 3 -4.34 11.04 1.44
C PRO A 3 -4.88 11.50 0.08
N PRO A 4 -4.04 11.93 -0.88
CA PRO A 4 -4.50 12.36 -2.20
C PRO A 4 -5.33 11.27 -2.91
N LEU A 5 -6.56 11.61 -3.32
CA LEU A 5 -7.57 10.72 -3.96
C LEU A 5 -7.16 10.35 -5.39
N THR A 6 -6.07 9.62 -5.50
CA THR A 6 -5.55 9.09 -6.76
C THR A 6 -6.29 7.80 -7.08
N LEU A 7 -7.35 7.90 -7.88
CA LEU A 7 -8.26 6.81 -8.23
C LEU A 7 -7.52 5.54 -8.69
N HIS A 8 -6.45 5.71 -9.47
CA HIS A 8 -5.64 4.60 -9.97
C HIS A 8 -4.87 3.81 -8.89
N LYS A 9 -4.65 4.38 -7.71
CA LYS A 9 -3.89 3.73 -6.62
C LYS A 9 -4.77 2.94 -5.65
N HIS A 10 -6.09 3.13 -5.72
CA HIS A 10 -7.05 2.63 -4.74
C HIS A 10 -8.28 1.98 -5.40
N PRO A 11 -8.11 0.84 -6.10
CA PRO A 11 -9.22 0.19 -6.82
C PRO A 11 -10.33 -0.28 -5.86
N ALA A 12 -10.00 -0.67 -4.62
CA ALA A 12 -10.96 -1.12 -3.63
C ALA A 12 -11.83 0.02 -3.06
N CYS A 13 -11.36 1.26 -3.11
CA CYS A 13 -12.07 2.43 -2.59
C CYS A 13 -12.61 3.34 -3.72
N ALA A 14 -12.60 2.88 -4.97
CA ALA A 14 -12.93 3.68 -6.14
C ALA A 14 -14.36 4.25 -6.09
N GLU A 15 -15.33 3.43 -5.68
CA GLU A 15 -16.74 3.83 -5.57
C GLU A 15 -16.94 4.96 -4.56
N LEU A 16 -16.29 4.88 -3.39
CA LEU A 16 -16.33 5.92 -2.35
C LEU A 16 -15.69 7.23 -2.83
N ILE A 17 -14.62 7.16 -3.63
CA ILE A 17 -14.00 8.33 -4.25
C ILE A 17 -14.96 9.01 -5.22
N VAL A 18 -15.66 8.24 -6.06
CA VAL A 18 -16.64 8.76 -7.01
C VAL A 18 -17.80 9.44 -6.28
N ASN A 19 -18.36 8.80 -5.26
CA ASN A 19 -19.45 9.36 -4.47
C ASN A 19 -19.02 10.62 -3.71
N PHE A 20 -17.79 10.65 -3.18
CA PHE A 20 -17.26 11.83 -2.50
C PHE A 20 -17.04 13.00 -3.47
N LYS A 21 -16.52 12.73 -4.68
CA LYS A 21 -16.40 13.74 -5.74
C LYS A 21 -17.76 14.30 -6.14
N LYS A 22 -18.74 13.42 -6.36
CA LYS A 22 -20.10 13.81 -6.70
C LYS A 22 -20.71 14.71 -5.62
N CYS A 23 -20.54 14.37 -4.34
CA CYS A 23 -21.00 15.20 -3.23
C CYS A 23 -20.34 16.60 -3.22
N HIS A 24 -19.06 16.70 -3.58
CA HIS A 24 -18.38 17.99 -3.71
C HIS A 24 -18.81 18.79 -4.95
N GLU A 25 -19.19 18.12 -6.04
CA GLU A 25 -19.73 18.74 -7.26
C GLU A 25 -21.15 19.26 -7.03
N ASP A 26 -22.01 18.47 -6.38
CA ASP A 26 -23.39 18.84 -6.06
C ASP A 26 -23.46 19.95 -4.99
N HIS A 27 -22.46 19.99 -4.09
CA HIS A 27 -22.45 20.91 -2.95
C HIS A 27 -21.13 21.69 -2.78
N PRO A 28 -20.78 22.57 -3.73
CA PRO A 28 -19.51 23.30 -3.72
C PRO A 28 -19.38 24.26 -2.54
N PHE A 29 -20.49 24.73 -1.97
CA PHE A 29 -20.52 25.59 -0.78
C PHE A 29 -20.68 24.80 0.52
N LEU A 30 -21.47 23.72 0.54
CA LEU A 30 -21.69 22.90 1.75
C LEU A 30 -20.52 21.98 2.10
N LYS A 31 -19.52 21.85 1.23
CA LYS A 31 -18.24 21.19 1.56
C LYS A 31 -17.58 21.80 2.80
N PHE A 32 -17.76 23.10 3.03
CA PHE A 32 -17.24 23.81 4.19
C PHE A 32 -18.12 23.63 5.44
N PHE A 33 -19.39 23.26 5.25
CA PHE A 33 -20.35 22.98 6.32
C PHE A 33 -20.41 21.50 6.71
N GLY A 34 -19.60 20.64 6.08
CA GLY A 34 -19.48 19.23 6.47
C GLY A 34 -20.55 18.30 5.88
N ALA A 35 -21.30 18.72 4.87
CA ALA A 35 -22.34 17.89 4.24
C ALA A 35 -21.81 16.57 3.66
N CYS A 36 -20.52 16.51 3.28
CA CYS A 36 -19.88 15.32 2.74
C CYS A 36 -18.98 14.60 3.77
N ASN A 37 -19.10 14.90 5.07
CA ASN A 37 -18.20 14.38 6.09
C ASN A 37 -18.41 12.87 6.36
N ASP A 38 -19.61 12.35 6.23
CA ASP A 38 -19.88 10.90 6.36
C ASP A 38 -19.17 10.10 5.27
N LEU A 39 -19.27 10.54 4.01
CA LEU A 39 -18.56 9.96 2.87
C LEU A 39 -17.04 10.05 3.07
N LYS A 40 -16.55 11.17 3.60
CA LYS A 40 -15.14 11.34 3.96
C LYS A 40 -14.68 10.32 4.99
N ILE A 41 -15.45 10.08 6.05
CA ILE A 41 -15.11 9.12 7.11
C ILE A 41 -15.04 7.70 6.55
N GLN A 42 -15.99 7.31 5.70
CA GLN A 42 -15.98 6.00 5.05
C GLN A 42 -14.77 5.83 4.13
N LEU A 43 -14.46 6.87 3.34
CA LEU A 43 -13.29 6.86 2.46
C LEU A 43 -11.98 6.76 3.25
N ASP A 44 -11.84 7.51 4.34
CA ASP A 44 -10.66 7.44 5.22
C ASP A 44 -10.51 6.07 5.88
N LYS A 45 -11.60 5.38 6.24
CA LYS A 45 -11.57 3.99 6.74
C LYS A 45 -11.07 3.04 5.67
N CYS A 46 -11.63 3.12 4.46
CA CYS A 46 -11.23 2.27 3.33
C CYS A 46 -9.74 2.43 3.01
N PHE A 47 -9.22 3.68 2.95
CA PHE A 47 -7.79 3.91 2.73
C PHE A 47 -6.90 3.38 3.84
N ARG A 48 -7.35 3.41 5.10
CA ARG A 48 -6.60 2.82 6.22
C ARG A 48 -6.51 1.31 6.08
N GLU A 49 -7.62 0.66 5.75
CA GLU A 49 -7.67 -0.79 5.55
C GLU A 49 -6.80 -1.22 4.37
N GLU A 50 -6.92 -0.55 3.23
CA GLU A 50 -6.11 -0.85 2.05
C GLU A 50 -4.61 -0.68 2.34
N LYS A 51 -4.24 0.38 3.06
CA LYS A 51 -2.86 0.61 3.51
C LYS A 51 -2.38 -0.48 4.46
N GLN A 52 -3.23 -0.95 5.37
CA GLN A 52 -2.90 -2.05 6.28
C GLN A 52 -2.69 -3.37 5.53
N MET A 53 -3.57 -3.69 4.58
CA MET A 53 -3.45 -4.89 3.74
C MET A 53 -2.17 -4.88 2.91
N LYS A 54 -1.89 -3.77 2.21
CA LYS A 54 -0.64 -3.60 1.46
C LYS A 54 0.60 -3.71 2.34
N ARG A 55 0.56 -3.16 3.57
CA ARG A 55 1.66 -3.28 4.54
C ARG A 55 1.91 -4.72 4.98
N LYS A 56 0.84 -5.49 5.26
CA LYS A 56 0.94 -6.91 5.63
C LYS A 56 1.55 -7.73 4.48
N ALA A 57 1.00 -7.58 3.27
CA ALA A 57 1.51 -8.28 2.09
C ALA A 57 3.00 -7.95 1.80
N ASN A 58 3.38 -6.67 1.90
CA ASN A 58 4.78 -6.27 1.69
C ASN A 58 5.71 -6.79 2.80
N PHE A 59 5.22 -6.86 4.04
CA PHE A 59 5.99 -7.42 5.15
C PHE A 59 6.27 -8.91 4.93
N GLU A 60 5.26 -9.69 4.53
CA GLU A 60 5.39 -11.11 4.21
C GLU A 60 6.33 -11.34 3.02
N ALA A 61 6.15 -10.59 1.93
CA ALA A 61 7.03 -10.65 0.76
C ALA A 61 8.48 -10.30 1.13
N SER A 62 8.69 -9.26 1.95
CA SER A 62 10.02 -8.88 2.43
C SER A 62 10.66 -9.95 3.30
N LYS A 63 9.88 -10.60 4.18
CA LYS A 63 10.36 -11.72 5.01
C LYS A 63 10.83 -12.88 4.12
N GLN A 64 10.00 -13.30 3.17
CA GLN A 64 10.34 -14.38 2.23
C GLN A 64 11.58 -14.03 1.39
N PHE A 65 11.66 -12.80 0.88
CA PHE A 65 12.81 -12.35 0.11
C PHE A 65 14.10 -12.34 0.95
N LYS A 66 14.04 -11.85 2.19
CA LYS A 66 15.18 -11.84 3.11
C LYS A 66 15.68 -13.25 3.42
N GLU A 67 14.78 -14.19 3.66
CA GLU A 67 15.15 -15.59 3.94
C GLU A 67 15.81 -16.26 2.72
N LYS A 68 15.23 -16.07 1.52
CA LYS A 68 15.84 -16.54 0.26
C LYS A 68 17.23 -15.94 0.05
N LEU A 69 17.38 -14.63 0.26
CA LEU A 69 18.66 -13.93 0.10
C LEU A 69 19.73 -14.45 1.07
N LYS A 70 19.36 -14.74 2.33
CA LYS A 70 20.28 -15.34 3.31
C LYS A 70 20.72 -16.74 2.88
N ALA A 71 19.80 -17.58 2.42
CA ALA A 71 20.11 -18.93 1.94
C ALA A 71 21.05 -18.90 0.73
N SER A 72 20.77 -18.05 -0.27
CA SER A 72 21.63 -17.87 -1.44
C SER A 72 23.02 -17.32 -1.08
N LYS A 73 23.10 -16.39 -0.11
CA LYS A 73 24.39 -15.89 0.39
C LYS A 73 25.20 -16.98 1.08
N ALA A 74 24.58 -17.77 1.95
CA ALA A 74 25.24 -18.89 2.61
C ALA A 74 25.74 -19.94 1.61
N ALA A 75 24.93 -20.29 0.60
CA ALA A 75 25.32 -21.20 -0.47
C ALA A 75 26.50 -20.66 -1.30
N LYS A 76 26.49 -19.36 -1.63
CA LYS A 76 27.58 -18.72 -2.35
C LYS A 76 28.88 -18.74 -1.53
N VAL A 77 28.82 -18.39 -0.24
CA VAL A 77 29.98 -18.44 0.67
C VAL A 77 30.54 -19.86 0.78
N ALA A 78 29.69 -20.89 0.85
CA ALA A 78 30.13 -22.29 0.89
C ALA A 78 30.78 -22.77 -0.43
N SER A 79 30.30 -22.29 -1.58
CA SER A 79 30.91 -22.60 -2.89
C SER A 79 32.22 -21.86 -3.13
N GLU A 80 32.36 -20.63 -2.62
CA GLU A 80 33.58 -19.83 -2.78
C GLU A 80 34.72 -20.35 -1.89
N SER A 81 34.40 -21.01 -0.77
CA SER A 81 35.40 -21.69 0.08
C SER A 81 35.89 -23.03 -0.47
N THR A 82 35.36 -23.52 -1.60
CA THR A 82 35.77 -24.79 -2.22
C THR A 82 36.55 -24.65 -3.53
N THR A 83 36.85 -23.43 -3.99
CA THR A 83 37.88 -23.22 -5.03
C THR A 83 39.26 -23.16 -4.38
N PRO A 84 40.07 -24.24 -4.39
CA PRO A 84 41.48 -24.10 -4.13
C PRO A 84 42.04 -23.20 -5.23
N ALA A 85 42.69 -22.11 -4.84
CA ALA A 85 43.59 -21.37 -5.71
C ALA A 85 44.63 -22.38 -6.21
N SER A 86 44.51 -22.83 -7.45
CA SER A 86 45.54 -23.61 -8.12
C SER A 86 46.77 -22.72 -8.29
N ALA A 87 47.88 -23.27 -7.80
CA ALA A 87 49.23 -22.73 -7.77
C ALA A 87 49.81 -22.44 -9.16
#